data_AF-A0A2H3JA18-F1
#
_entry.id   AF-A0A2H3JA18-F1
#
_cell.length_a   1.000
_cell.length_b   1.000
_cell.length_c   1.000
_cell.angle_alpha   90.00
_cell.angle_beta   90.00
_cell.angle_gamma   90.00
#
_symmetry.space_group_name_H-M   'P 1'
#
loop_
_entity.id
_entity.type
_entity.pdbx_description
1 polymer ?
#
loop_
_entity_poly.entity_id
_entity_poly.type
_entity_poly.pdbx_seq_one_letter_code
_entity_poly.pdbx_strand_id
1 'polypeptide(L)'
;LSAFILTMVLNPEVLHEAQVEIDEVVSKERLPDFNDREKSLPYLECIIREVYQYSPPFPLGKFNMIRVEISTDVISGLIYHLISNDQYHGYHILQRTVAAPNMWSVPALYGTHNCHVHDKTNRAMSHNPQWYPNPEVFCLE
;
A
#
# COMPACT_ATOMS: atom_id res chain seq x y z
N LEU A 1 -2.56 -11.04 -3.69
CA LEU A 1 -1.93 -11.97 -4.66
C LEU A 1 -2.42 -11.72 -6.08
N SER A 2 -3.73 -11.73 -6.36
CA SER A 2 -4.27 -11.49 -7.72
C SER A 2 -3.81 -10.16 -8.33
N ALA A 3 -3.80 -9.08 -7.55
CA ALA A 3 -3.29 -7.78 -7.98
C ALA A 3 -1.81 -7.86 -8.38
N PHE A 4 -0.96 -8.46 -7.53
CA PHE A 4 0.46 -8.65 -7.83
C PHE A 4 0.69 -9.45 -9.11
N ILE A 5 0.02 -10.59 -9.27
CA ILE A 5 0.15 -11.43 -10.47
C ILE A 5 -0.24 -10.63 -11.71
N LEU A 6 -1.38 -9.94 -11.67
CA LEU A 6 -1.84 -9.12 -12.80
C LEU A 6 -0.81 -8.03 -13.15
N THR A 7 -0.29 -7.34 -12.13
CA THR A 7 0.72 -6.30 -12.31
C THR A 7 2.00 -6.85 -12.94
N MET A 8 2.50 -8.00 -12.51
CA MET A 8 3.71 -8.61 -13.08
C MET A 8 3.50 -9.17 -14.49
N VAL A 9 2.28 -9.64 -14.80
CA VAL A 9 1.90 -10.06 -16.16
C VAL A 9 1.87 -8.87 -17.13
N LEU A 10 1.45 -7.69 -16.65
CA LEU A 10 1.40 -6.48 -17.45
C LEU A 10 2.77 -5.79 -17.62
N ASN A 11 3.71 -6.02 -16.70
CA ASN A 11 5.05 -5.40 -16.68
C ASN A 11 6.14 -6.49 -16.53
N PRO A 12 6.41 -7.28 -17.60
CA PRO A 12 7.34 -8.41 -17.55
C PRO A 12 8.79 -8.00 -17.26
N GLU A 13 9.21 -6.80 -17.68
CA GLU A 13 10.54 -6.23 -17.41
C GLU A 13 10.76 -5.98 -15.90
N VAL A 14 9.74 -5.47 -15.21
CA VAL A 14 9.75 -5.25 -13.76
C VAL A 14 9.90 -6.59 -13.02
N LEU A 15 9.20 -7.62 -13.50
CA LEU A 15 9.32 -8.97 -12.95
C LEU A 15 10.73 -9.55 -13.17
N HIS A 16 11.34 -9.30 -14.33
CA HIS A 16 12.68 -9.81 -14.65
C HIS A 16 13.74 -9.21 -13.71
N GLU A 17 13.74 -7.89 -13.54
CA GLU A 17 14.69 -7.23 -12.62
C GLU A 17 14.49 -7.70 -11.16
N ALA A 18 13.24 -7.88 -10.73
CA ALA A 18 12.95 -8.42 -9.40
C ALA A 18 13.46 -9.86 -9.23
N GLN A 19 13.43 -10.68 -10.28
CA GLN A 19 14.00 -12.02 -10.26
C GLN A 19 15.53 -12.00 -10.19
N VAL A 20 16.18 -11.07 -10.88
CA VAL A 20 17.64 -10.88 -10.82
C VAL A 20 18.05 -10.52 -9.39
N GLU A 21 17.38 -9.56 -8.77
CA GLU A 21 17.64 -9.16 -7.37
C GLU A 21 17.50 -10.36 -6.42
N ILE A 22 16.43 -11.15 -6.57
CA ILE A 22 16.22 -12.35 -5.75
C ILE A 22 17.33 -13.37 -5.97
N ASP A 23 17.72 -13.63 -7.22
CA ASP A 23 18.78 -14.58 -7.56
C ASP A 23 20.16 -14.14 -7.03
N GLU A 24 20.40 -12.84 -6.88
CA GLU A 24 21.63 -12.29 -6.32
C GLU A 24 21.69 -12.43 -4.79
N VAL A 25 20.57 -12.16 -4.11
CA VAL A 25 20.49 -12.21 -2.63
C VAL A 25 20.28 -13.64 -2.13
N VAL A 26 19.46 -14.41 -2.83
CA VAL A 26 19.13 -15.79 -2.52
C VAL A 26 19.91 -16.67 -3.50
N SER A 27 20.97 -17.31 -3.00
CA SER A 27 21.69 -18.34 -3.76
C SER A 27 20.71 -19.33 -4.40
N LYS A 28 20.93 -19.66 -5.68
CA LYS A 28 20.11 -20.58 -6.50
C LYS A 28 19.98 -21.99 -5.92
N GLU A 29 20.76 -22.31 -4.90
CA GLU A 29 20.81 -23.60 -4.24
C GLU A 29 19.67 -23.80 -3.22
N ARG A 30 18.95 -22.73 -2.86
CA ARG A 30 17.85 -22.80 -1.87
C ARG A 30 16.69 -21.88 -2.22
N LEU A 31 15.56 -22.15 -1.59
CA LEU A 31 14.40 -21.26 -1.66
C LEU A 31 14.60 -20.04 -0.74
N PRO A 32 13.94 -18.90 -1.06
CA PRO A 32 13.94 -17.71 -0.22
C PRO A 32 13.37 -17.98 1.17
N ASP A 33 13.95 -17.35 2.19
CA ASP A 33 13.42 -17.32 3.56
C ASP A 33 13.08 -15.88 4.01
N PHE A 34 12.49 -15.73 5.19
CA PHE A 34 12.17 -14.40 5.72
C PHE A 34 13.40 -13.57 6.11
N ASN A 35 14.53 -14.22 6.42
CA ASN A 35 15.77 -13.53 6.77
C ASN A 35 16.38 -12.84 5.54
N ASP A 36 16.08 -13.31 4.34
CA ASP A 36 16.56 -12.71 3.08
C ASP A 36 15.98 -11.32 2.82
N ARG A 37 14.79 -11.02 3.38
CA ARG A 37 14.23 -9.67 3.35
C ARG A 37 15.09 -8.67 4.12
N GLU A 38 15.77 -9.11 5.17
CA GLU A 38 16.72 -8.29 5.94
C GLU A 38 18.08 -8.15 5.23
N LYS A 39 18.42 -9.10 4.33
CA LYS A 39 19.68 -9.14 3.59
C LYS A 39 19.74 -8.21 2.37
N SER A 40 18.74 -7.33 2.20
CA SER A 40 18.61 -6.33 1.13
C SER A 40 17.88 -6.81 -0.12
N LEU A 41 16.53 -6.79 -0.08
CA LEU A 41 15.65 -6.89 -1.26
C LEU A 41 14.88 -5.56 -1.49
N PRO A 42 15.57 -4.43 -1.71
CA PRO A 42 14.95 -3.12 -1.84
C PRO A 42 13.98 -3.02 -3.02
N TYR A 43 14.33 -3.56 -4.18
CA TYR A 43 13.52 -3.44 -5.39
C TYR A 43 12.21 -4.23 -5.28
N LEU A 44 12.28 -5.48 -4.80
CA LEU A 44 11.10 -6.29 -4.53
C LEU A 44 10.17 -5.63 -3.50
N GLU A 45 10.74 -5.06 -2.42
CA GLU A 45 9.95 -4.33 -1.42
C GLU A 45 9.25 -3.12 -2.05
N CYS A 46 9.92 -2.40 -2.96
CA CYS A 46 9.33 -1.29 -3.69
C CYS A 46 8.12 -1.74 -4.53
N ILE A 47 8.26 -2.82 -5.31
CA ILE A 47 7.16 -3.38 -6.12
C ILE A 47 5.97 -3.75 -5.22
N ILE A 48 6.22 -4.43 -4.10
CA ILE A 48 5.16 -4.84 -3.18
C ILE A 48 4.42 -3.63 -2.62
N ARG A 49 5.15 -2.57 -2.22
CA ARG A 49 4.56 -1.33 -1.72
C ARG A 49 3.69 -0.64 -2.78
N GLU A 50 4.14 -0.62 -4.03
CA GLU A 50 3.38 -0.03 -5.14
C GLU A 50 2.12 -0.84 -5.47
N VAL A 51 2.19 -2.17 -5.43
CA VAL A 51 1.01 -3.02 -5.61
C VAL A 51 -0.02 -2.78 -4.50
N TYR A 52 0.43 -2.59 -3.26
CA TYR A 52 -0.47 -2.22 -2.15
C TYR A 52 -1.05 -0.80 -2.28
N GLN A 53 -0.32 0.11 -2.93
CA GLN A 53 -0.79 1.46 -3.24
C GLN A 53 -1.85 1.45 -4.35
N TYR A 54 -1.62 0.64 -5.40
CA TYR A 54 -2.53 0.50 -6.53
C TYR A 54 -3.77 -0.33 -6.20
N SER A 55 -3.67 -1.31 -5.32
CA SER A 55 -4.78 -2.19 -4.96
C SER A 55 -4.74 -2.51 -3.48
N PRO A 56 -5.13 -1.55 -2.61
CA PRO A 56 -5.19 -1.79 -1.18
C PRO A 56 -6.22 -2.90 -0.91
N PRO A 57 -5.86 -3.97 -0.17
CA PRO A 57 -6.78 -5.06 0.14
C PRO A 57 -8.03 -4.59 0.90
N PHE A 58 -7.95 -3.45 1.58
CA PHE A 58 -9.04 -2.84 2.33
C PHE A 58 -9.17 -1.37 1.92
N PRO A 59 -9.90 -1.06 0.86
CA PRO A 59 -9.94 0.29 0.30
C PRO A 59 -10.51 1.34 1.24
N LEU A 60 -11.31 0.92 2.22
CA LEU A 60 -11.89 1.76 3.27
C LEU A 60 -11.34 1.43 4.67
N GLY A 61 -10.18 0.75 4.76
CA GLY A 61 -9.59 0.28 6.02
C GLY A 61 -10.11 -1.07 6.51
N LYS A 62 -9.28 -1.80 7.28
CA LYS A 62 -9.74 -2.91 8.11
C LYS A 62 -10.38 -2.31 9.36
N PHE A 63 -11.55 -2.79 9.78
CA PHE A 63 -12.17 -2.41 11.04
C PHE A 63 -12.08 -3.61 11.99
N ASN A 64 -11.29 -3.50 13.05
CA ASN A 64 -11.28 -4.55 14.07
C ASN A 64 -12.66 -4.60 14.73
N MET A 65 -13.32 -5.76 14.60
CA MET A 65 -14.65 -6.04 15.14
C MET A 65 -14.61 -6.02 16.67
N ILE A 66 -14.80 -4.85 17.28
CA ILE A 66 -15.26 -4.76 18.66
C ILE A 66 -16.78 -4.94 18.60
N ARG A 67 -17.26 -6.12 19.00
CA ARG A 67 -18.70 -6.36 19.21
C ARG A 67 -19.16 -5.40 20.30
N VAL A 68 -19.82 -4.31 19.91
CA VAL A 68 -20.61 -3.52 20.85
C VAL A 68 -22.04 -4.02 20.70
N GLU A 69 -22.57 -4.66 21.75
CA GLU A 69 -23.98 -5.00 21.86
C GLU A 69 -24.80 -3.70 21.86
N ILE A 70 -25.20 -3.24 20.68
CA ILE A 70 -26.29 -2.28 20.55
C ILE A 70 -27.34 -2.97 19.70
N SER A 71 -28.54 -3.03 20.24
CA SER A 71 -29.73 -3.61 19.64
C SER A 71 -30.11 -2.91 18.33
N THR A 72 -29.45 -3.24 17.23
CA THR A 72 -29.99 -3.23 15.87
C THR A 72 -28.93 -3.84 14.95
N ASP A 73 -29.17 -5.10 14.61
CA ASP A 73 -28.43 -5.86 13.62
C ASP A 73 -28.59 -5.23 12.23
N VAL A 74 -27.56 -4.58 11.67
CA VAL A 74 -27.42 -4.53 10.19
C VAL A 74 -26.03 -4.20 9.62
N ILE A 75 -25.03 -3.72 10.38
CA ILE A 75 -23.71 -3.41 9.76
C ILE A 75 -22.56 -4.03 10.56
N SER A 76 -22.62 -5.35 10.69
CA SER A 76 -21.48 -6.15 11.17
C SER A 76 -20.38 -6.18 10.11
N GLY A 77 -19.37 -5.29 10.26
CA GLY A 77 -18.04 -5.51 9.68
C GLY A 77 -17.33 -4.33 9.01
N LEU A 78 -17.91 -3.13 8.94
CA LEU A 78 -17.42 -2.08 8.02
C LEU A 78 -17.22 -0.67 8.64
N ILE A 79 -17.23 -0.51 9.97
CA ILE A 79 -17.38 0.83 10.57
C ILE A 79 -16.54 1.04 11.85
N TYR A 80 -15.81 2.16 11.93
CA TYR A 80 -15.15 2.69 13.12
C TYR A 80 -16.14 3.67 13.73
N HIS A 81 -16.39 3.56 15.02
CA HIS A 81 -17.25 4.49 15.75
C HIS A 81 -16.41 5.31 16.72
N LEU A 82 -16.65 6.62 16.78
CA LEU A 82 -16.05 7.47 17.80
C LEU A 82 -16.55 7.07 19.19
N ILE A 83 -15.62 6.85 20.12
CA ILE A 83 -15.90 6.47 21.51
C ILE A 83 -16.40 7.68 22.32
N SER A 84 -16.05 8.90 21.91
CA SER A 84 -16.47 10.17 22.50
C SER A 84 -16.55 11.26 21.43
N ASN A 85 -17.16 12.40 21.75
CA ASN A 85 -17.10 13.59 20.88
C ASN A 85 -15.64 14.02 20.67
N ASP A 86 -15.30 14.47 19.46
CA ASP A 86 -13.97 14.93 19.07
C ASP A 86 -14.05 16.16 18.13
N GLN A 87 -12.92 16.83 17.89
CA GLN A 87 -12.79 17.89 16.90
C GLN A 87 -11.65 17.59 15.94
N TYR A 88 -11.94 17.64 14.63
CA TYR A 88 -10.94 17.44 13.57
C TYR A 88 -11.04 18.57 12.55
N HIS A 89 -9.93 19.29 12.30
CA HIS A 89 -9.88 20.46 11.40
C HIS A 89 -11.00 21.49 11.61
N GLY A 90 -11.40 21.74 12.86
CA GLY A 90 -12.50 22.67 13.20
C GLY A 90 -13.90 22.09 13.02
N TYR A 91 -14.03 20.85 12.55
CA TYR A 91 -15.29 20.12 12.52
C TYR A 91 -15.51 19.38 13.83
N HIS A 92 -16.69 19.56 14.43
CA HIS A 92 -17.13 18.78 15.58
C HIS A 92 -17.68 17.43 15.12
N ILE A 93 -17.07 16.35 15.61
CA ILE A 93 -17.48 14.97 15.32
C ILE A 93 -18.09 14.39 16.60
N LEU A 94 -19.33 13.90 16.51
CA LEU A 94 -20.05 13.39 17.67
C LEU A 94 -19.64 11.94 17.98
N GLN A 95 -19.87 11.54 19.23
CA GLN A 95 -19.78 10.16 19.67
C GLN A 95 -20.69 9.28 18.79
N ARG A 96 -20.25 8.05 18.50
CA ARG A 96 -20.90 7.07 17.61
C ARG A 96 -20.91 7.44 16.13
N THR A 97 -20.39 8.59 15.72
CA THR A 97 -20.19 8.89 14.30
C THR A 97 -19.31 7.82 13.65
N VAL A 98 -19.73 7.41 12.46
CA VAL A 98 -19.06 6.43 11.61
C VAL A 98 -17.95 7.10 10.84
N ALA A 99 -16.71 6.66 11.05
CA ALA A 99 -15.56 7.09 10.28
C ALA A 99 -15.12 5.97 9.34
N ALA A 100 -14.96 6.30 8.05
CA ALA A 100 -14.41 5.39 7.06
C ALA A 100 -13.14 6.00 6.45
N PRO A 101 -11.95 5.45 6.75
CA PRO A 101 -10.72 5.96 6.16
C PRO A 101 -10.65 5.58 4.68
N ASN A 102 -10.61 6.56 3.80
CA ASN A 102 -10.43 6.31 2.38
C ASN A 102 -8.94 6.01 2.09
N MET A 103 -8.58 4.72 2.06
CA MET A 103 -7.19 4.31 1.78
C MET A 103 -6.79 4.60 0.33
N TRP A 104 -7.73 4.66 -0.62
CA TRP A 104 -7.43 5.05 -2.00
C TRP A 104 -6.99 6.51 -2.14
N SER A 105 -7.54 7.41 -1.33
CA SER A 105 -7.15 8.83 -1.42
C SER A 105 -5.79 9.09 -0.79
N VAL A 106 -5.33 8.25 0.14
CA VAL A 106 -4.05 8.45 0.85
C VAL A 106 -2.87 8.56 -0.15
N PRO A 107 -2.66 7.60 -1.07
CA PRO A 107 -1.68 7.72 -2.15
C PRO A 107 -1.76 9.03 -2.95
N ALA A 108 -2.98 9.45 -3.31
CA ALA A 108 -3.21 10.64 -4.09
C ALA A 108 -2.96 11.94 -3.30
N LEU A 109 -3.09 11.91 -1.97
CA LEU A 109 -2.87 13.07 -1.10
C LEU A 109 -1.38 13.21 -0.73
N TYR A 110 -0.71 12.13 -0.34
CA TYR A 110 0.72 12.17 0.04
C TYR A 110 1.67 12.24 -1.15
N GLY A 111 1.21 11.96 -2.37
CA GLY A 111 2.00 12.12 -3.60
C GLY A 111 2.16 13.57 -4.08
N THR A 112 1.57 14.58 -3.43
CA THR A 112 1.35 15.91 -4.07
C THR A 112 2.31 17.03 -3.69
N HIS A 113 3.32 16.79 -2.86
CA HIS A 113 4.26 17.88 -2.56
C HIS A 113 5.30 18.16 -3.65
N ASN A 114 5.46 17.34 -4.71
CA ASN A 114 6.35 17.69 -5.83
C ASN A 114 6.16 16.90 -7.16
N CYS A 115 5.02 16.25 -7.44
CA CYS A 115 4.89 15.54 -8.72
C CYS A 115 3.48 15.56 -9.34
N HIS A 116 3.43 15.78 -10.66
CA HIS A 116 2.21 16.00 -11.44
C HIS A 116 1.30 14.75 -11.54
N VAL A 117 0.18 14.84 -10.82
CA VAL A 117 -1.19 14.26 -10.88
C VAL A 117 -1.53 12.99 -11.71
N HIS A 118 -0.78 12.51 -12.70
CA HIS A 118 -1.32 11.43 -13.56
C HIS A 118 -0.51 10.15 -13.78
N ASP A 119 0.77 10.06 -13.40
CA ASP A 119 1.57 8.91 -13.89
C ASP A 119 2.64 8.37 -12.93
N LYS A 120 2.61 8.77 -11.66
CA LYS A 120 3.81 8.74 -10.81
C LYS A 120 3.77 7.87 -9.55
N THR A 121 2.71 7.10 -9.33
CA THR A 121 2.67 6.11 -8.22
C THR A 121 3.36 4.79 -8.53
N ASN A 122 3.82 4.63 -9.77
CA ASN A 122 4.41 3.41 -10.30
C ASN A 122 5.91 3.64 -10.50
N ARG A 123 6.70 3.97 -9.48
CA ARG A 123 8.14 4.27 -9.63
C ARG A 123 8.94 3.01 -10.00
N ALA A 124 8.77 1.95 -9.23
CA ALA A 124 9.34 0.63 -9.49
C ALA A 124 8.65 -0.06 -10.67
N MET A 125 7.38 0.23 -10.94
CA MET A 125 6.62 -0.37 -12.04
C MET A 125 6.67 0.39 -13.38
N SER A 126 6.97 1.70 -13.41
CA SER A 126 7.02 2.52 -14.65
C SER A 126 8.36 2.45 -15.35
N HIS A 127 9.44 2.07 -14.64
CA HIS A 127 10.79 1.88 -15.22
C HIS A 127 11.27 3.05 -16.09
N ASN A 128 10.76 4.27 -15.87
CA ASN A 128 11.14 5.42 -16.70
C ASN A 128 12.42 6.05 -16.12
N PRO A 129 13.62 5.81 -16.70
CA PRO A 129 14.87 6.32 -16.15
C PRO A 129 14.96 7.84 -16.19
N GLN A 130 14.15 8.53 -17.01
CA GLN A 130 14.10 10.00 -17.01
C GLN A 130 13.39 10.55 -15.78
N TRP A 131 12.43 9.80 -15.21
CA TRP A 131 11.64 10.25 -14.06
C TRP A 131 12.07 9.58 -12.76
N TYR A 132 12.59 8.35 -12.85
CA TYR A 132 13.01 7.51 -11.73
C TYR A 132 14.36 6.86 -12.04
N PRO A 133 15.47 7.64 -11.94
CA PRO A 133 16.80 7.11 -12.18
C PRO A 133 17.19 6.00 -11.19
N ASN A 134 16.64 6.02 -9.97
CA ASN A 134 16.82 4.99 -8.94
C ASN A 134 15.45 4.45 -8.47
N PRO A 135 14.87 3.45 -9.16
CA PRO A 135 13.55 2.93 -8.82
C PRO A 135 13.50 2.20 -7.47
N GLU A 136 14.66 1.80 -6.95
CA GLU A 136 14.84 1.06 -5.69
C GLU A 136 14.84 1.97 -4.44
N VAL A 137 14.92 3.30 -4.63
CA VAL A 137 14.99 4.27 -3.53
C VAL A 137 13.63 4.94 -3.34
N PHE A 138 12.90 4.53 -2.30
CA PHE A 138 11.80 5.34 -1.73
C PHE A 138 12.42 6.47 -0.90
N CYS A 139 12.52 7.68 -1.47
CA CYS A 139 12.78 8.88 -0.67
C CYS A 139 11.61 9.08 0.30
N LEU A 140 11.74 8.58 1.52
CA LEU A 140 11.00 9.06 2.68
C LEU A 140 11.86 10.16 3.31
N GLU A 141 11.88 11.34 2.70
CA GLU A 141 12.30 12.57 3.39
C GLU A 141 11.08 13.20 4.07
#